data_AF-A0A918EBQ9-F1
#
_entry.id   AF-A0A918EBQ9-F1
#
_cell.length_a   1.000
_cell.length_b   1.000
_cell.length_c   1.000
_cell.angle_alpha   90.00
_cell.angle_beta   90.00
_cell.angle_gamma   90.00
#
_symmetry.space_group_name_H-M   'P 1'
#
loop_
_entity.id
_entity.type
_entity.pdbx_description
1 polymer ?
#
loop_
_entity_poly.entity_id
_entity_poly.type
_entity_poly.pdbx_seq_one_letter_code
_entity_poly.pdbx_strand_id
1 'polypeptide(L)'
;MWDDEQELREVLRSEVEGPAPAPSTELAEVLRRGRRRVLARRAGAMAGVLAVVCGVGFGTMALRDLAGPPVQVGKLDGPAVTTTAPTATAPTANWTPASLPPRTPYGTWQPAASAPPPPDRSVLSIPQCDMGGDPLGNLGTVVPPKSLLDAWQAAVTEVAAPARVGPLNEQVLKANKAKRPDSVDAYQHWLDVTDPLGTGGVWLSVGTHRGDPLKAADEQAFSQGNCAPPRRAVLPDSTVVQFYPVRPSEPFQSLSQVLRVYRPDGRLVQVEVHNYGSPDFRFRPDLEAFDRFGPGRATLPLSEDQLTRIGLALATTP
;
A
#
# COMPACT_ATOMS: atom_id res chain seq x y z
N MET A 1 -36.80 -25.89 9.20
CA MET A 1 -35.53 -25.41 8.61
C MET A 1 -35.74 -24.76 7.24
N TRP A 2 -36.93 -24.82 6.62
CA TRP A 2 -37.19 -24.25 5.28
C TRP A 2 -38.24 -23.12 5.27
N ASP A 3 -38.79 -22.74 6.43
CA ASP A 3 -39.78 -21.66 6.52
C ASP A 3 -39.15 -20.27 6.30
N ASP A 4 -37.90 -20.08 6.74
CA ASP A 4 -37.17 -18.81 6.57
C ASP A 4 -36.88 -18.48 5.09
N GLU A 5 -36.77 -19.47 4.21
CA GLU A 5 -36.50 -19.24 2.78
C GLU A 5 -37.74 -18.77 2.03
N GLN A 6 -38.94 -19.21 2.44
CA GLN A 6 -40.18 -18.74 1.84
C GLN A 6 -40.52 -17.32 2.30
N GLU A 7 -40.34 -17.04 3.59
CA GLU A 7 -40.54 -15.70 4.15
C GLU A 7 -39.56 -14.70 3.51
N LEU A 8 -38.29 -15.07 3.33
CA LEU A 8 -37.30 -14.24 2.64
C LEU A 8 -37.65 -14.02 1.16
N ARG A 9 -38.20 -15.04 0.48
CA ARG A 9 -38.66 -14.92 -0.91
C ARG A 9 -39.86 -14.00 -1.04
N GLU A 10 -40.83 -14.08 -0.12
CA GLU A 10 -42.02 -13.22 -0.14
C GLU A 10 -41.66 -11.76 0.14
N VAL A 11 -40.76 -11.51 1.11
CA VAL A 11 -40.25 -10.16 1.39
C VAL A 11 -39.52 -9.59 0.16
N LEU A 12 -38.67 -10.37 -0.50
CA LEU A 12 -37.97 -9.93 -1.70
C LEU A 12 -38.90 -9.70 -2.89
N ARG A 13 -39.95 -10.52 -3.07
CA ARG A 13 -40.95 -10.31 -4.12
C ARG A 13 -41.74 -9.02 -3.89
N SER A 14 -42.11 -8.77 -2.65
CA SER A 14 -42.88 -7.58 -2.28
C SER A 14 -42.10 -6.26 -2.46
N GLU A 15 -40.77 -6.28 -2.32
CA GLU A 15 -39.91 -5.13 -2.62
C GLU A 15 -39.73 -4.88 -4.12
N VAL A 16 -39.81 -5.92 -4.95
CA VAL A 16 -39.58 -5.84 -6.41
C VAL A 16 -40.86 -5.52 -7.18
N GLU A 17 -42.04 -5.93 -6.70
CA GLU A 17 -43.34 -5.69 -7.37
C GLU A 17 -43.94 -4.28 -7.12
N GLY A 18 -43.21 -3.38 -6.45
CA GLY A 18 -43.63 -1.98 -6.32
C GLY A 18 -43.69 -1.26 -7.68
N PRO A 19 -44.58 -0.26 -7.85
CA PRO A 19 -44.68 0.50 -9.09
C PRO A 19 -43.33 1.15 -9.44
N ALA A 20 -42.87 0.93 -10.67
CA ALA A 20 -41.60 1.46 -11.15
C ALA A 20 -41.55 2.98 -10.92
N PRO A 21 -40.55 3.51 -10.19
CA PRO A 21 -40.48 4.92 -9.89
C PRO A 21 -40.36 5.72 -11.19
N ALA A 22 -41.12 6.82 -11.29
CA ALA A 22 -41.09 7.69 -12.45
C ALA A 22 -39.63 8.11 -12.77
N PRO A 23 -39.20 8.09 -14.05
CA PRO A 23 -37.85 8.46 -14.44
C PRO A 23 -37.62 9.93 -14.06
N SER A 24 -36.81 10.17 -13.03
CA SER A 24 -36.32 11.49 -12.68
C SER A 24 -34.85 11.60 -13.10
N THR A 25 -34.57 12.54 -13.99
CA THR A 25 -33.25 12.74 -14.63
C THR A 25 -32.30 13.62 -13.82
N GLU A 26 -32.64 14.00 -12.58
CA GLU A 26 -31.76 14.85 -11.79
C GLU A 26 -30.78 14.03 -10.95
N LEU A 27 -29.54 13.98 -11.43
CA LEU A 27 -28.38 13.45 -10.72
C LEU A 27 -28.28 14.00 -9.28
N ALA A 28 -28.73 15.23 -9.05
CA ALA A 28 -28.78 15.84 -7.72
C ALA A 28 -29.73 15.11 -6.75
N GLU A 29 -30.87 14.61 -7.24
CA GLU A 29 -31.83 13.82 -6.47
C GLU A 29 -31.24 12.46 -6.09
N VAL A 30 -30.54 11.81 -7.03
CA VAL A 30 -29.84 10.52 -6.82
C VAL A 30 -28.71 10.66 -5.80
N LEU A 31 -27.89 11.72 -5.92
CA LEU A 31 -26.82 12.02 -4.97
C LEU A 31 -27.37 12.34 -3.57
N ARG A 32 -28.50 13.07 -3.49
CA ARG A 32 -29.18 13.37 -2.22
C ARG A 32 -29.74 12.11 -1.55
N ARG A 33 -30.36 11.21 -2.32
CA ARG A 33 -30.84 9.89 -1.81
C ARG A 33 -29.69 8.98 -1.40
N GLY A 34 -28.59 8.96 -2.15
CA GLY A 34 -27.37 8.23 -1.82
C GLY A 34 -26.77 8.70 -0.51
N ARG A 35 -26.65 10.02 -0.31
CA ARG A 35 -26.13 10.61 0.94
C ARG A 35 -27.00 10.29 2.15
N ARG A 36 -28.33 10.24 1.98
CA ARG A 36 -29.28 9.89 3.05
C ARG A 36 -29.20 8.41 3.46
N ARG A 37 -29.01 7.49 2.51
CA ARG A 37 -28.82 6.05 2.81
C ARG A 37 -27.47 5.77 3.49
N VAL A 38 -26.42 6.49 3.13
CA VAL A 38 -25.10 6.38 3.80
C VAL A 38 -25.17 6.92 5.24
N LEU A 39 -25.88 8.03 5.47
CA LEU A 39 -26.09 8.57 6.83
C LEU A 39 -26.97 7.66 7.70
N ALA A 40 -28.03 7.05 7.14
CA ALA A 40 -28.87 6.09 7.87
C ALA A 40 -28.08 4.81 8.26
N ARG A 41 -27.21 4.29 7.38
CA ARG A 41 -26.31 3.16 7.71
C ARG A 41 -25.27 3.52 8.78
N ARG A 42 -24.82 4.79 8.85
CA ARG A 42 -23.91 5.25 9.91
C ARG A 42 -24.61 5.47 11.26
N ALA A 43 -25.89 5.82 11.27
CA ALA A 43 -26.68 5.92 12.52
C ALA A 43 -26.96 4.55 13.14
N GLY A 44 -27.23 3.52 12.33
CA GLY A 44 -27.44 2.14 12.81
C GLY A 44 -26.20 1.54 13.48
N ALA A 45 -25.00 1.87 13.01
CA ALA A 45 -23.75 1.40 13.60
C ALA A 45 -23.41 2.08 14.95
N MET A 46 -23.90 3.30 15.19
CA MET A 46 -23.68 4.02 16.46
C MET A 46 -24.64 3.57 17.58
N ALA A 47 -25.85 3.11 17.24
CA ALA A 47 -26.81 2.62 18.24
C ALA A 47 -26.37 1.30 18.90
N GLY A 48 -25.68 0.43 18.17
CA GLY A 48 -25.13 -0.82 18.71
C GLY A 48 -23.97 -0.61 19.70
N VAL A 49 -23.17 0.45 19.50
CA VAL A 49 -22.02 0.77 20.38
C VAL A 49 -22.48 1.39 21.70
N LEU A 50 -23.54 2.20 21.70
CA LEU A 50 -24.08 2.78 22.95
C LEU A 50 -24.72 1.73 23.88
N ALA A 51 -25.32 0.66 23.35
CA ALA A 51 -25.86 -0.42 24.16
C ALA A 51 -24.76 -1.22 24.89
N VAL A 52 -23.59 -1.38 24.27
CA VAL A 52 -22.44 -2.07 24.88
C VAL A 52 -21.73 -1.19 25.91
N VAL A 53 -21.63 0.12 25.68
CA VAL A 53 -21.01 1.06 26.64
C VAL A 53 -21.88 1.26 27.89
N CYS A 54 -23.22 1.23 27.77
CA CYS A 54 -24.10 1.26 28.95
C CYS A 54 -24.04 -0.04 29.79
N GLY A 55 -23.77 -1.19 29.18
CA GLY A 55 -23.61 -2.46 29.89
C GLY A 55 -22.30 -2.59 30.68
N VAL A 56 -21.23 -1.90 30.26
CA VAL A 56 -19.93 -1.91 30.95
C VAL A 56 -19.80 -0.74 31.96
N GLY A 57 -20.71 0.24 31.91
CA GLY A 57 -20.68 1.45 32.74
C GLY A 57 -21.08 1.30 34.21
N PHE A 58 -21.63 0.15 34.64
CA PHE A 58 -22.01 -0.08 36.04
C PHE A 58 -20.96 -0.81 36.89
N GLY A 59 -19.80 -1.18 36.34
CA GLY A 59 -18.78 -1.97 37.04
C GLY A 59 -17.62 -1.20 37.66
N THR A 60 -17.41 0.09 37.35
CA THR A 60 -16.12 0.76 37.63
C THR A 60 -16.17 1.92 38.64
N MET A 61 -17.30 2.16 39.30
CA MET A 61 -17.44 3.24 40.30
C MET A 61 -16.88 2.90 41.71
N ALA A 62 -16.28 1.72 41.93
CA ALA A 62 -15.83 1.30 43.26
C ALA A 62 -14.31 1.42 43.55
N LEU A 63 -13.48 1.94 42.63
CA LEU A 63 -12.01 1.94 42.80
C LEU A 63 -11.33 3.31 42.60
N ARG A 64 -12.05 4.42 42.69
CA ARG A 64 -11.53 5.74 42.31
C ARG A 64 -10.75 6.50 43.40
N ASP A 65 -10.54 5.93 44.58
CA ASP A 65 -9.90 6.62 45.72
C ASP A 65 -8.41 6.27 45.99
N LEU A 66 -7.71 5.65 45.03
CA LEU A 66 -6.29 5.27 45.21
C LEU A 66 -5.29 5.83 44.18
N ALA A 67 -5.69 6.73 43.28
CA ALA A 67 -4.77 7.29 42.28
C ALA A 67 -4.31 8.71 42.65
N GLY A 68 -3.02 8.83 42.95
CA GLY A 68 -2.33 10.10 43.23
C GLY A 68 -2.25 11.06 42.01
N PRO A 69 -1.64 12.25 42.19
CA PRO A 69 -1.74 13.36 41.26
C PRO A 69 -1.15 13.07 39.87
N PRO A 70 -1.69 13.72 38.81
CA PRO A 70 -1.35 13.40 37.43
C PRO A 70 0.10 13.80 37.08
N VAL A 71 0.85 12.82 36.57
CA VAL A 71 2.15 13.01 35.92
C VAL A 71 1.93 13.69 34.58
N GLN A 72 2.68 14.78 34.32
CA GLN A 72 2.66 15.49 33.04
C GLN A 72 3.16 14.58 31.91
N VAL A 73 2.39 14.50 30.82
CA VAL A 73 2.70 13.69 29.65
C VAL A 73 3.83 14.35 28.87
N GLY A 74 5.03 13.76 28.99
CA GLY A 74 6.17 14.06 28.14
C GLY A 74 5.95 13.56 26.71
N LYS A 75 6.52 14.32 25.76
CA LYS A 75 6.69 14.04 24.33
C LYS A 75 6.84 12.53 24.04
N LEU A 76 5.89 11.94 23.31
CA LEU A 76 5.98 10.55 22.85
C LEU A 76 7.07 10.43 21.77
N ASP A 77 8.28 10.08 22.19
CA ASP A 77 9.26 9.43 21.33
C ASP A 77 8.81 7.97 21.15
N GLY A 78 8.09 7.69 20.05
CA GLY A 78 7.72 6.34 19.67
C GLY A 78 8.96 5.48 19.37
N PRO A 79 8.87 4.14 19.46
CA PRO A 79 10.00 3.26 19.25
C PRO A 79 10.53 3.44 17.82
N ALA A 80 11.73 3.98 17.71
CA ALA A 80 12.49 3.99 16.47
C ALA A 80 12.79 2.54 16.10
N VAL A 81 12.19 2.05 15.02
CA VAL A 81 12.61 0.80 14.37
C VAL A 81 14.06 1.01 13.96
N THR A 82 14.97 0.49 14.79
CA THR A 82 16.41 0.66 14.62
C THR A 82 16.86 -0.37 13.62
N THR A 83 16.91 0.02 12.35
CA THR A 83 17.50 -0.80 11.29
C THR A 83 19.02 -0.72 11.46
N THR A 84 19.63 -1.71 12.10
CA THR A 84 21.09 -1.79 12.25
C THR A 84 21.70 -2.11 10.88
N ALA A 85 22.20 -1.09 10.17
CA ALA A 85 22.87 -1.25 8.89
C ALA A 85 24.38 -1.49 9.09
N PRO A 86 25.01 -2.48 8.41
CA PRO A 86 26.46 -2.60 8.37
C PRO A 86 27.08 -1.55 7.44
N THR A 87 28.13 -0.90 7.93
CA THR A 87 28.91 0.14 7.23
C THR A 87 29.66 -0.44 6.03
N ALA A 88 29.14 -0.24 4.82
CA ALA A 88 29.90 -0.37 3.58
C ALA A 88 29.84 0.96 2.81
N THR A 89 31.01 1.55 2.57
CA THR A 89 31.20 2.87 1.94
C THR A 89 30.89 2.82 0.44
N ALA A 90 29.61 2.65 0.09
CA ALA A 90 29.11 2.93 -1.26
C ALA A 90 28.97 4.45 -1.45
N PRO A 91 29.01 4.97 -2.69
CA PRO A 91 28.68 6.37 -2.95
C PRO A 91 27.29 6.66 -2.39
N THR A 92 27.25 7.39 -1.27
CA THR A 92 26.00 7.81 -0.67
C THR A 92 25.42 8.86 -1.59
N ALA A 93 24.40 8.49 -2.36
CA ALA A 93 23.52 9.49 -2.95
C ALA A 93 23.12 10.45 -1.82
N ASN A 94 23.29 11.76 -2.04
CA ASN A 94 22.92 12.78 -1.06
C ASN A 94 21.40 12.84 -0.98
N TRP A 95 20.81 11.90 -0.23
CA TRP A 95 19.38 11.81 0.00
C TRP A 95 18.94 13.00 0.82
N THR A 96 18.13 13.84 0.22
CA THR A 96 17.50 14.98 0.90
C THR A 96 15.99 14.77 0.93
N PRO A 97 15.29 15.14 2.01
CA PRO A 97 13.84 15.20 1.97
C PRO A 97 13.40 16.10 0.81
N ALA A 98 12.35 15.68 0.08
CA ALA A 98 11.73 16.52 -0.91
C ALA A 98 11.28 17.84 -0.26
N SER A 99 11.57 18.97 -0.92
CA SER A 99 11.22 20.31 -0.44
C SER A 99 9.74 20.60 -0.64
N LEU A 100 8.90 19.77 -0.02
CA LEU A 100 7.45 19.85 -0.02
C LEU A 100 6.94 19.92 1.43
N PRO A 101 5.83 20.62 1.69
CA PRO A 101 5.23 20.59 3.02
C PRO A 101 4.72 19.18 3.37
N PRO A 102 4.85 18.73 4.63
CA PRO A 102 4.22 17.49 5.06
C PRO A 102 2.69 17.58 4.97
N ARG A 103 2.03 16.43 4.76
CA ARG A 103 0.57 16.32 4.76
C ARG A 103 0.02 16.07 6.16
N THR A 104 -1.18 16.58 6.41
CA THR A 104 -1.93 16.34 7.65
C THR A 104 -2.51 14.92 7.63
N PRO A 105 -2.21 14.08 8.63
CA PRO A 105 -2.78 12.74 8.71
C PRO A 105 -4.28 12.79 8.99
N TYR A 106 -5.05 11.92 8.32
CA TYR A 106 -6.48 11.71 8.62
C TYR A 106 -6.71 10.57 9.62
N GLY A 107 -5.66 9.83 9.97
CA GLY A 107 -5.71 8.70 10.87
C GLY A 107 -4.38 7.98 10.97
N THR A 108 -4.39 6.84 11.65
CA THR A 108 -3.26 5.92 11.74
C THR A 108 -3.71 4.60 11.15
N TRP A 109 -2.84 3.96 10.37
CA TRP A 109 -3.13 2.64 9.81
C TRP A 109 -3.46 1.66 10.92
N GLN A 110 -4.45 0.80 10.66
CA GLN A 110 -4.83 -0.31 11.52
C GLN A 110 -5.03 -1.54 10.64
N PRO A 111 -4.67 -2.75 11.11
CA PRO A 111 -4.93 -3.96 10.38
C PRO A 111 -6.43 -4.21 10.26
N ALA A 112 -6.86 -4.80 9.14
CA ALA A 112 -8.23 -5.25 8.99
C ALA A 112 -8.55 -6.36 10.00
N ALA A 113 -9.76 -6.33 10.57
CA ALA A 113 -10.21 -7.37 11.51
C ALA A 113 -10.25 -8.78 10.87
N SER A 114 -10.33 -8.86 9.54
CA SER A 114 -10.32 -10.11 8.78
C SER A 114 -8.93 -10.77 8.67
N ALA A 115 -7.87 -10.05 9.03
CA ALA A 115 -6.49 -10.54 8.91
C ALA A 115 -5.61 -9.89 10.00
N PRO A 116 -5.85 -10.23 11.28
CA PRO A 116 -5.07 -9.69 12.38
C PRO A 116 -3.58 -10.08 12.23
N PRO A 117 -2.64 -9.22 12.67
CA PRO A 117 -1.23 -9.57 12.67
C PRO A 117 -0.96 -10.80 13.53
N PRO A 118 0.09 -11.60 13.22
CA PRO A 118 0.54 -12.68 14.08
C PRO A 118 0.78 -12.22 15.54
N PRO A 119 0.56 -13.08 16.55
CA PRO A 119 0.64 -12.69 17.97
C PRO A 119 1.98 -12.09 18.40
N ASP A 120 3.06 -12.44 17.71
CA ASP A 120 4.43 -11.98 17.93
C ASP A 120 4.76 -10.68 17.16
N ARG A 121 3.82 -10.15 16.37
CA ARG A 121 4.02 -8.98 15.53
C ARG A 121 3.33 -7.75 16.12
N SER A 122 4.13 -6.77 16.52
CA SER A 122 3.63 -5.47 16.96
C SER A 122 2.91 -4.74 15.82
N VAL A 123 1.75 -4.16 16.13
CA VAL A 123 0.99 -3.32 15.19
C VAL A 123 1.74 -2.01 14.97
N LEU A 124 2.03 -1.67 13.71
CA LEU A 124 2.73 -0.43 13.39
C LEU A 124 1.79 0.77 13.43
N SER A 125 2.08 1.75 14.28
CA SER A 125 1.35 3.02 14.36
C SER A 125 1.87 4.01 13.32
N ILE A 126 1.49 3.81 12.05
CA ILE A 126 1.95 4.64 10.94
C ILE A 126 0.83 5.62 10.50
N PRO A 127 1.08 6.94 10.46
CA PRO A 127 0.07 7.91 10.04
C PRO A 127 -0.32 7.71 8.57
N GLN A 128 -1.60 7.91 8.27
CA GLN A 128 -2.15 7.82 6.92
C GLN A 128 -2.54 9.20 6.41
N CYS A 129 -2.09 9.48 5.18
CA CYS A 129 -2.44 10.68 4.45
C CYS A 129 -3.07 10.33 3.11
N ASP A 130 -3.85 11.27 2.58
CA ASP A 130 -4.47 11.14 1.26
C ASP A 130 -3.39 10.89 0.20
N MET A 131 -3.63 9.97 -0.72
CA MET A 131 -2.67 9.60 -1.77
C MET A 131 -2.56 10.67 -2.88
N GLY A 132 -3.41 11.69 -2.88
CA GLY A 132 -3.53 12.65 -3.97
C GLY A 132 -4.37 12.12 -5.14
N GLY A 133 -4.50 12.96 -6.17
CA GLY A 133 -5.41 12.73 -7.29
C GLY A 133 -4.84 12.01 -8.52
N ASP A 134 -3.55 11.69 -8.55
CA ASP A 134 -2.95 10.93 -9.67
C ASP A 134 -2.60 9.51 -9.22
N PRO A 135 -3.53 8.54 -9.39
CA PRO A 135 -3.32 7.16 -9.00
C PRO A 135 -2.41 6.47 -10.00
N LEU A 136 -1.10 6.71 -9.90
CA LEU A 136 -0.04 5.88 -10.51
C LEU A 136 -0.18 5.63 -12.03
N GLY A 137 -0.95 6.43 -12.78
CA GLY A 137 -1.83 5.93 -13.85
C GLY A 137 -1.19 5.12 -15.01
N ASN A 138 0.12 5.23 -15.20
CA ASN A 138 0.85 4.49 -16.24
C ASN A 138 1.91 3.52 -15.68
N LEU A 139 2.01 3.35 -14.36
CA LEU A 139 2.98 2.44 -13.79
C LEU A 139 2.58 0.98 -14.05
N GLY A 140 3.52 0.18 -14.53
CA GLY A 140 3.29 -1.20 -14.91
C GLY A 140 2.64 -1.35 -16.28
N THR A 141 2.38 -0.28 -17.03
CA THR A 141 1.77 -0.37 -18.37
C THR A 141 2.79 -0.44 -19.50
N VAL A 142 4.08 -0.40 -19.19
CA VAL A 142 5.18 -0.48 -20.16
C VAL A 142 5.91 -1.80 -19.97
N VAL A 143 6.12 -2.53 -21.06
CA VAL A 143 6.98 -3.72 -21.07
C VAL A 143 8.42 -3.29 -20.77
N PRO A 144 9.04 -3.78 -19.68
CA PRO A 144 10.44 -3.47 -19.40
C PRO A 144 11.34 -4.03 -20.51
N PRO A 145 12.30 -3.25 -21.05
CA PRO A 145 13.25 -3.80 -21.99
C PRO A 145 14.11 -4.86 -21.30
N LYS A 146 14.54 -5.89 -22.05
CA LYS A 146 15.34 -7.00 -21.49
C LYS A 146 16.59 -6.51 -20.74
N SER A 147 17.26 -5.48 -21.27
CA SER A 147 18.43 -4.86 -20.62
C SER A 147 18.13 -4.34 -19.21
N LEU A 148 16.94 -3.78 -18.99
CA LEU A 148 16.51 -3.30 -17.68
C LEU A 148 16.19 -4.46 -16.72
N LEU A 149 15.55 -5.52 -17.22
CA LEU A 149 15.30 -6.73 -16.42
C LEU A 149 16.60 -7.40 -16.00
N ASP A 150 17.55 -7.55 -16.93
CA ASP A 150 18.87 -8.15 -16.67
C ASP A 150 19.64 -7.32 -15.62
N ALA A 151 19.67 -5.99 -15.79
CA ALA A 151 20.34 -5.08 -14.85
C ALA A 151 19.69 -5.11 -13.47
N TRP A 152 18.36 -5.14 -13.41
CA TRP A 152 17.62 -5.25 -12.17
C TRP A 152 17.90 -6.57 -11.45
N GLN A 153 17.81 -7.69 -12.16
CA GLN A 153 18.08 -9.02 -11.59
C GLN A 153 19.52 -9.13 -11.07
N ALA A 154 20.50 -8.62 -11.83
CA ALA A 154 21.90 -8.57 -11.40
C ALA A 154 22.06 -7.74 -10.13
N ALA A 155 21.50 -6.52 -10.09
CA ALA A 155 21.58 -5.65 -8.92
C ALA A 155 20.92 -6.27 -7.68
N VAL A 156 19.75 -6.89 -7.82
CA VAL A 156 19.07 -7.59 -6.71
C VAL A 156 19.93 -8.75 -6.20
N THR A 157 20.48 -9.56 -7.10
CA THR A 157 21.33 -10.70 -6.75
C THR A 157 22.58 -10.27 -6.00
N GLU A 158 23.23 -9.19 -6.44
CA GLU A 158 24.42 -8.65 -5.80
C GLU A 158 24.10 -8.12 -4.39
N VAL A 159 23.08 -7.27 -4.26
CA VAL A 159 22.84 -6.60 -2.97
C VAL A 159 22.19 -7.50 -1.94
N ALA A 160 21.46 -8.55 -2.36
CA ALA A 160 20.74 -9.44 -1.45
C ALA A 160 21.65 -10.45 -0.74
N ALA A 161 22.90 -10.64 -1.18
CA ALA A 161 23.82 -11.58 -0.56
C ALA A 161 23.94 -11.32 0.97
N PRO A 162 23.87 -12.37 1.82
CA PRO A 162 23.92 -13.80 1.50
C PRO A 162 22.54 -14.46 1.26
N ALA A 163 21.45 -13.71 1.17
CA ALA A 163 20.13 -14.27 0.88
C ALA A 163 20.10 -14.92 -0.51
N ARG A 164 19.24 -15.93 -0.68
CA ARG A 164 19.02 -16.60 -1.96
C ARG A 164 17.99 -15.82 -2.78
N VAL A 165 18.35 -15.43 -4.00
CA VAL A 165 17.43 -14.83 -4.97
C VAL A 165 16.87 -15.93 -5.89
N GLY A 166 15.55 -15.97 -6.03
CA GLY A 166 14.82 -16.90 -6.89
C GLY A 166 14.88 -16.53 -8.38
N PRO A 167 14.25 -17.33 -9.26
CA PRO A 167 14.13 -16.99 -10.67
C PRO A 167 13.25 -15.75 -10.86
N LEU A 168 13.39 -15.10 -12.02
CA LEU A 168 12.50 -14.04 -12.47
C LEU A 168 11.10 -14.62 -12.70
N ASN A 169 10.11 -14.05 -12.02
CA ASN A 169 8.70 -14.33 -12.25
C ASN A 169 8.07 -13.18 -13.04
N GLU A 170 7.15 -13.51 -13.93
CA GLU A 170 6.48 -12.55 -14.81
C GLU A 170 4.98 -12.81 -14.82
N GLN A 171 4.18 -11.74 -14.80
CA GLN A 171 2.74 -11.80 -14.98
C GLN A 171 2.29 -10.66 -15.89
N VAL A 172 1.42 -11.01 -16.85
CA VAL A 172 0.71 -10.03 -17.68
C VAL A 172 -0.76 -10.06 -17.30
N LEU A 173 -1.26 -8.96 -16.75
CA LEU A 173 -2.68 -8.76 -16.49
C LEU A 173 -3.31 -8.17 -17.75
N LYS A 174 -4.17 -8.94 -18.42
CA LYS A 174 -4.74 -8.51 -19.69
C LYS A 174 -5.77 -7.40 -19.52
N ALA A 175 -5.72 -6.43 -20.43
CA ALA A 175 -6.67 -5.35 -20.51
C ALA A 175 -8.11 -5.88 -20.62
N ASN A 176 -9.01 -5.47 -19.72
CA ASN A 176 -10.43 -5.78 -19.83
C ASN A 176 -11.15 -4.73 -20.68
N LYS A 177 -10.97 -4.83 -22.01
CA LYS A 177 -11.56 -3.91 -23.00
C LYS A 177 -13.09 -3.86 -22.97
N ALA A 178 -13.74 -4.94 -22.52
CA ALA A 178 -15.20 -4.99 -22.39
C ALA A 178 -15.71 -4.10 -21.24
N LYS A 179 -14.95 -4.00 -20.14
CA LYS A 179 -15.29 -3.12 -18.99
C LYS A 179 -14.76 -1.70 -19.15
N ARG A 180 -13.56 -1.55 -19.73
CA ARG A 180 -12.88 -0.27 -19.96
C ARG A 180 -12.16 -0.28 -21.31
N PRO A 181 -12.74 0.33 -22.37
CA PRO A 181 -12.14 0.32 -23.71
C PRO A 181 -10.72 0.92 -23.77
N ASP A 182 -10.40 1.84 -22.86
CA ASP A 182 -9.10 2.50 -22.71
C ASP A 182 -8.10 1.72 -21.85
N SER A 183 -8.48 0.62 -21.19
CA SER A 183 -7.56 -0.16 -20.36
C SER A 183 -6.40 -0.73 -21.18
N VAL A 184 -5.20 -0.78 -20.62
CA VAL A 184 -4.01 -1.37 -21.23
C VAL A 184 -3.57 -2.60 -20.43
N ASP A 185 -2.76 -3.46 -21.05
CA ASP A 185 -2.13 -4.58 -20.33
C ASP A 185 -1.24 -4.02 -19.21
N ALA A 186 -1.18 -4.72 -18.08
CA ALA A 186 -0.24 -4.43 -17.01
C ALA A 186 0.78 -5.57 -16.87
N TYR A 187 2.03 -5.20 -16.60
CA TYR A 187 3.19 -6.08 -16.55
C TYR A 187 3.79 -6.03 -15.15
N GLN A 188 3.87 -7.18 -14.50
CA GLN A 188 4.45 -7.34 -13.17
C GLN A 188 5.61 -8.32 -13.24
N HIS A 189 6.72 -7.95 -12.63
CA HIS A 189 7.91 -8.78 -12.54
C HIS A 189 8.35 -8.81 -11.09
N TRP A 190 8.71 -9.98 -10.57
CA TRP A 190 9.22 -10.09 -9.21
C TRP A 190 10.28 -11.18 -9.06
N LEU A 191 11.16 -10.97 -8.08
CA LEU A 191 12.17 -11.90 -7.61
C LEU A 191 11.89 -12.20 -6.14
N ASP A 192 11.87 -13.49 -5.78
CA ASP A 192 11.81 -13.89 -4.38
C ASP A 192 13.20 -13.78 -3.75
N VAL A 193 13.29 -13.18 -2.57
CA VAL A 193 14.51 -13.10 -1.76
C VAL A 193 14.28 -13.86 -0.47
N THR A 194 15.04 -14.94 -0.27
CA THR A 194 14.86 -15.88 0.85
C THR A 194 16.09 -15.92 1.74
N ASP A 195 15.90 -15.72 3.03
CA ASP A 195 16.90 -15.84 4.09
C ASP A 195 16.32 -16.65 5.28
N PRO A 196 17.04 -16.83 6.41
CA PRO A 196 16.50 -17.56 7.57
C PRO A 196 15.23 -16.96 8.20
N LEU A 197 14.88 -15.70 7.90
CA LEU A 197 13.67 -15.02 8.38
C LEU A 197 12.47 -15.22 7.44
N GLY A 198 12.66 -15.88 6.29
CA GLY A 198 11.61 -16.24 5.33
C GLY A 198 11.79 -15.58 3.96
N THR A 199 10.74 -15.69 3.14
CA THR A 199 10.74 -15.17 1.77
C THR A 199 10.02 -13.82 1.70
N GLY A 200 10.72 -12.83 1.16
CA GLY A 200 10.13 -11.56 0.70
C GLY A 200 10.26 -11.42 -0.82
N GLY A 201 9.71 -10.35 -1.36
CA GLY A 201 9.65 -10.13 -2.81
C GLY A 201 10.24 -8.77 -3.17
N VAL A 202 10.97 -8.73 -4.28
CA VAL A 202 11.38 -7.48 -4.93
C VAL A 202 10.64 -7.41 -6.25
N TRP A 203 9.88 -6.35 -6.46
CA TRP A 203 8.99 -6.16 -7.60
C TRP A 203 9.52 -5.04 -8.48
N LEU A 204 9.39 -5.20 -9.79
CA LEU A 204 9.71 -4.18 -10.79
C LEU A 204 8.46 -3.86 -11.61
N SER A 205 8.21 -2.58 -11.79
CA SER A 205 7.19 -2.08 -12.72
C SER A 205 7.73 -0.88 -13.48
N VAL A 206 7.38 -0.79 -14.76
CA VAL A 206 7.80 0.31 -15.64
C VAL A 206 6.57 1.03 -16.17
N GLY A 207 6.64 2.34 -16.20
CA GLY A 207 5.63 3.22 -16.71
C GLY A 207 6.23 4.44 -17.40
N THR A 208 5.38 5.45 -17.59
CA THR A 208 5.80 6.75 -18.12
C THR A 208 5.38 7.89 -17.21
N HIS A 209 6.15 8.96 -17.24
CA HIS A 209 5.77 10.25 -16.68
C HIS A 209 5.84 11.32 -17.79
N ARG A 210 5.36 12.53 -17.50
CA ARG A 210 5.33 13.64 -18.47
C ARG A 210 6.09 14.83 -17.91
N GLY A 211 6.82 15.51 -18.80
CA GLY A 211 7.51 16.74 -18.48
C GLY A 211 8.82 16.51 -17.72
N ASP A 212 9.13 17.44 -16.82
CA ASP A 212 10.35 17.43 -16.04
C ASP A 212 10.34 16.32 -14.96
N PRO A 213 11.41 15.49 -14.84
CA PRO A 213 11.47 14.41 -13.86
C PRO A 213 11.26 14.85 -12.40
N LEU A 214 11.78 16.01 -12.00
CA LEU A 214 11.62 16.51 -10.64
C LEU A 214 10.17 16.93 -10.38
N LYS A 215 9.55 17.62 -11.34
CA LYS A 215 8.13 17.95 -11.28
C LYS A 215 7.25 16.71 -11.19
N ALA A 216 7.52 15.68 -12.01
CA ALA A 216 6.79 14.41 -11.95
C ALA A 216 6.95 13.71 -10.60
N ALA A 217 8.16 13.76 -10.02
CA ALA A 217 8.43 13.22 -8.70
C ALA A 217 7.68 13.98 -7.58
N ASP A 218 7.56 15.31 -7.70
CA ASP A 218 6.78 16.15 -6.79
C ASP A 218 5.27 15.84 -6.87
N GLU A 219 4.73 15.71 -8.08
CA GLU A 219 3.32 15.36 -8.31
C GLU A 219 2.94 14.02 -7.66
N GLN A 220 3.89 13.08 -7.62
CA GLN A 220 3.71 11.74 -7.05
C GLN A 220 4.25 11.58 -5.62
N ALA A 221 4.76 12.64 -4.99
CA ALA A 221 5.47 12.56 -3.71
C ALA A 221 4.67 11.92 -2.56
N PHE A 222 3.34 11.90 -2.66
CA PHE A 222 2.44 11.35 -1.64
C PHE A 222 1.60 10.17 -2.13
N SER A 223 1.86 9.64 -3.32
CA SER A 223 1.03 8.57 -3.90
C SER A 223 1.18 7.21 -3.23
N GLN A 224 1.98 7.10 -2.17
CA GLN A 224 2.09 5.93 -1.29
C GLN A 224 1.36 6.12 0.04
N GLY A 225 0.58 7.21 0.17
CA GLY A 225 -0.17 7.54 1.39
C GLY A 225 0.72 7.97 2.56
N ASN A 226 1.98 8.31 2.27
CA ASN A 226 2.92 8.89 3.23
C ASN A 226 2.49 10.31 3.61
N CYS A 227 2.81 10.70 4.85
CA CYS A 227 2.55 12.06 5.35
C CYS A 227 3.79 12.96 5.28
N ALA A 228 4.95 12.40 5.59
CA ALA A 228 6.23 13.08 5.38
C ALA A 228 6.60 13.05 3.88
N PRO A 229 7.23 14.11 3.35
CA PRO A 229 7.79 14.09 2.01
C PRO A 229 8.79 12.93 1.84
N PRO A 230 8.86 12.30 0.67
CA PRO A 230 9.83 11.24 0.40
C PRO A 230 11.24 11.82 0.37
N ARG A 231 12.25 10.97 0.53
CA ARG A 231 13.65 11.38 0.32
C ARG A 231 13.99 11.21 -1.15
N ARG A 232 14.83 12.07 -1.70
CA ARG A 232 15.26 12.00 -3.10
C ARG A 232 16.71 12.38 -3.31
N ALA A 233 17.25 11.87 -4.41
CA ALA A 233 18.50 12.30 -5.01
C ALA A 233 18.23 12.70 -6.46
N VAL A 234 18.83 13.80 -6.90
CA VAL A 234 18.82 14.23 -8.31
C VAL A 234 20.21 13.97 -8.88
N LEU A 235 20.27 13.20 -9.95
CA LEU A 235 21.52 12.81 -10.61
C LEU A 235 21.93 13.86 -11.66
N PRO A 236 23.21 13.86 -12.12
CA PRO A 236 23.71 14.87 -13.07
C PRO A 236 22.97 14.93 -14.41
N ASP A 237 22.33 13.83 -14.83
CA ASP A 237 21.53 13.73 -16.06
C ASP A 237 20.08 14.23 -15.88
N SER A 238 19.73 14.77 -14.72
CA SER A 238 18.35 15.14 -14.31
C SER A 238 17.45 13.95 -13.97
N THR A 239 17.98 12.73 -13.88
CA THR A 239 17.24 11.60 -13.32
C THR A 239 16.96 11.86 -11.83
N VAL A 240 15.72 11.62 -11.39
CA VAL A 240 15.33 11.73 -9.98
C VAL A 240 15.09 10.35 -9.42
N VAL A 241 15.81 10.00 -8.36
CA VAL A 241 15.59 8.78 -7.58
C VAL A 241 14.85 9.19 -6.30
N GLN A 242 13.66 8.64 -6.07
CA GLN A 242 12.78 8.99 -4.96
C GLN A 242 12.44 7.77 -4.12
N PHE A 243 12.66 7.88 -2.82
CA PHE A 243 12.54 6.84 -1.82
C PHE A 243 11.40 7.14 -0.86
N TYR A 244 10.44 6.22 -0.77
CA TYR A 244 9.26 6.34 0.07
C TYR A 244 9.47 5.61 1.41
N PRO A 245 8.86 6.10 2.50
CA PRO A 245 8.92 5.40 3.78
C PRO A 245 8.22 4.05 3.71
N VAL A 246 8.58 3.13 4.61
CA VAL A 246 7.90 1.83 4.75
C VAL A 246 6.42 2.06 5.06
N ARG A 247 5.53 1.34 4.37
CA ARG A 247 4.09 1.40 4.54
C ARG A 247 3.52 0.02 4.87
N PRO A 248 2.61 -0.08 5.84
CA PRO A 248 1.80 -1.26 6.02
C PRO A 248 0.61 -1.21 5.05
N SER A 249 0.24 -2.35 4.48
CA SER A 249 -0.88 -2.49 3.56
C SER A 249 -1.71 -3.73 3.89
N GLU A 250 -3.02 -3.63 3.70
CA GLU A 250 -3.98 -4.73 3.84
C GLU A 250 -3.77 -5.83 2.77
N PRO A 251 -4.27 -7.06 2.98
CA PRO A 251 -5.10 -7.51 4.10
C PRO A 251 -4.32 -7.76 5.40
N PHE A 252 -3.05 -8.15 5.32
CA PHE A 252 -2.22 -8.42 6.50
C PHE A 252 -1.54 -7.12 6.99
N GLN A 253 -0.64 -7.19 7.97
CA GLN A 253 0.37 -6.13 8.14
C GLN A 253 1.52 -6.40 7.15
N SER A 254 1.22 -6.27 5.85
CA SER A 254 2.21 -6.41 4.80
C SER A 254 3.04 -5.14 4.74
N LEU A 255 4.36 -5.25 4.88
CA LEU A 255 5.26 -4.11 4.77
C LEU A 255 5.70 -3.99 3.33
N SER A 256 5.57 -2.79 2.76
CA SER A 256 6.20 -2.44 1.49
C SER A 256 7.05 -1.19 1.59
N GLN A 257 8.08 -1.12 0.76
CA GLN A 257 8.91 0.06 0.59
C GLN A 257 9.17 0.28 -0.90
N VAL A 258 8.97 1.52 -1.34
CA VAL A 258 9.02 1.88 -2.75
C VAL A 258 10.19 2.79 -3.04
N LEU A 259 10.89 2.51 -4.13
CA LEU A 259 11.83 3.41 -4.77
C LEU A 259 11.34 3.65 -6.21
N ARG A 260 11.37 4.91 -6.65
CA ARG A 260 11.08 5.30 -8.04
C ARG A 260 12.26 6.01 -8.68
N VAL A 261 12.45 5.76 -9.96
CA VAL A 261 13.43 6.42 -10.83
C VAL A 261 12.66 7.13 -11.95
N TYR A 262 12.69 8.45 -11.95
CA TYR A 262 12.10 9.32 -12.97
C TYR A 262 13.21 9.73 -13.93
N ARG A 263 13.20 9.21 -15.15
CA ARG A 263 14.25 9.48 -16.14
C ARG A 263 13.88 10.62 -17.09
N PRO A 264 14.85 11.39 -17.63
CA PRO A 264 14.60 12.46 -18.60
C PRO A 264 13.91 12.01 -19.90
N ASP A 265 14.03 10.74 -20.26
CA ASP A 265 13.38 10.14 -21.43
C ASP A 265 11.87 9.88 -21.24
N GLY A 266 11.31 10.28 -20.09
CA GLY A 266 9.91 10.06 -19.73
C GLY A 266 9.63 8.70 -19.11
N ARG A 267 10.63 7.84 -18.93
CA ARG A 267 10.45 6.53 -18.27
C ARG A 267 10.34 6.70 -16.75
N LEU A 268 9.40 5.97 -16.16
CA LEU A 268 9.27 5.80 -14.72
C LEU A 268 9.54 4.33 -14.37
N VAL A 269 10.57 4.06 -13.57
CA VAL A 269 10.86 2.72 -13.05
C VAL A 269 10.52 2.70 -11.56
N GLN A 270 9.72 1.72 -11.13
CA GLN A 270 9.44 1.48 -9.72
C GLN A 270 10.04 0.14 -9.29
N VAL A 271 10.79 0.17 -8.20
CA VAL A 271 11.18 -1.01 -7.44
C VAL A 271 10.42 -1.00 -6.12
N GLU A 272 9.72 -2.08 -5.82
CA GLU A 272 9.01 -2.24 -4.56
C GLU A 272 9.50 -3.48 -3.83
N VAL A 273 9.81 -3.32 -2.56
CA VAL A 273 10.23 -4.43 -1.70
C VAL A 273 9.08 -4.75 -0.76
N HIS A 274 8.72 -6.03 -0.68
CA HIS A 274 7.64 -6.54 0.15
C HIS A 274 8.17 -7.55 1.16
N ASN A 275 7.62 -7.56 2.37
CA ASN A 275 7.89 -8.59 3.39
C ASN A 275 7.19 -9.93 3.08
N TYR A 276 6.85 -10.19 1.82
CA TYR A 276 6.21 -11.40 1.38
C TYR A 276 6.64 -11.75 -0.04
N GLY A 277 6.57 -13.03 -0.40
CA GLY A 277 6.92 -13.49 -1.76
C GLY A 277 5.94 -14.53 -2.30
N SER A 278 6.37 -15.26 -3.33
CA SER A 278 5.55 -16.27 -4.01
C SER A 278 4.91 -17.32 -3.09
N PRO A 279 5.57 -17.81 -2.01
CA PRO A 279 4.96 -18.77 -1.09
C PRO A 279 3.71 -18.26 -0.37
N ASP A 280 3.51 -16.94 -0.31
CA ASP A 280 2.39 -16.30 0.38
C ASP A 280 1.23 -15.94 -0.57
N PHE A 281 1.32 -16.30 -1.86
CA PHE A 281 0.29 -16.08 -2.87
C PHE A 281 -0.43 -17.37 -3.23
N ARG A 282 -1.73 -17.25 -3.50
CA ARG A 282 -2.52 -18.27 -4.18
C ARG A 282 -2.99 -17.70 -5.51
N PHE A 283 -2.60 -18.34 -6.61
CA PHE A 283 -3.08 -17.92 -7.92
C PHE A 283 -4.60 -18.17 -8.03
N ARG A 284 -5.29 -17.18 -8.58
CA ARG A 284 -6.72 -17.20 -8.87
C ARG A 284 -6.93 -17.14 -10.38
N PRO A 285 -7.16 -18.30 -11.02
CA PRO A 285 -7.34 -18.37 -12.47
C PRO A 285 -8.51 -17.52 -12.98
N ASP A 286 -9.54 -17.32 -12.16
CA ASP A 286 -10.75 -16.60 -12.53
C ASP A 286 -10.56 -15.08 -12.64
N LEU A 287 -9.59 -14.54 -11.89
CA LEU A 287 -9.23 -13.12 -11.92
C LEU A 287 -7.90 -12.84 -12.60
N GLU A 288 -7.20 -13.89 -13.04
CA GLU A 288 -5.79 -13.82 -13.46
C GLU A 288 -4.93 -13.09 -12.42
N ALA A 289 -5.25 -13.23 -11.13
CA ALA A 289 -4.67 -12.45 -10.04
C ALA A 289 -4.15 -13.35 -8.90
N PHE A 290 -3.53 -12.74 -7.90
CA PHE A 290 -3.06 -13.43 -6.70
C PHE A 290 -3.90 -13.02 -5.48
N ASP A 291 -4.31 -14.02 -4.71
CA ASP A 291 -4.81 -13.80 -3.36
C ASP A 291 -3.66 -13.93 -2.36
N ARG A 292 -3.53 -12.94 -1.49
CA ARG A 292 -2.70 -13.01 -0.29
C ARG A 292 -3.33 -13.97 0.71
N PHE A 293 -2.62 -15.01 1.13
CA PHE A 293 -3.13 -15.93 2.17
C PHE A 293 -2.21 -16.05 3.41
N GLY A 294 -1.00 -15.53 3.34
CA GLY A 294 -0.04 -15.51 4.45
C GLY A 294 0.31 -14.10 4.93
N PRO A 295 0.72 -13.92 6.19
CA PRO A 295 1.17 -12.63 6.72
C PRO A 295 2.58 -12.23 6.26
N GLY A 296 3.30 -13.09 5.53
CA GLY A 296 4.70 -12.88 5.16
C GLY A 296 5.66 -12.86 6.35
N ARG A 297 6.93 -12.53 6.09
CA ARG A 297 7.99 -12.33 7.12
C ARG A 297 7.77 -11.02 7.90
N ALA A 298 8.40 -10.90 9.07
CA ALA A 298 8.21 -9.73 9.95
C ALA A 298 8.89 -8.45 9.43
N THR A 299 9.95 -8.59 8.62
CA THR A 299 10.76 -7.47 8.10
C THR A 299 10.81 -7.50 6.58
N LEU A 300 11.18 -6.38 5.95
CA LEU A 300 11.51 -6.37 4.53
C LEU A 300 12.75 -7.25 4.26
N PRO A 301 12.83 -7.91 3.08
CA PRO A 301 13.97 -8.74 2.69
C PRO A 301 15.21 -7.93 2.28
N LEU A 302 15.07 -6.63 2.05
CA LEU A 302 16.17 -5.73 1.73
C LEU A 302 16.15 -4.53 2.68
N SER A 303 17.34 -4.06 3.03
CA SER A 303 17.54 -2.77 3.70
C SER A 303 17.35 -1.62 2.73
N GLU A 304 17.20 -0.43 3.29
CA GLU A 304 17.17 0.82 2.53
C GLU A 304 18.43 1.03 1.67
N ASP A 305 19.61 0.69 2.20
CA ASP A 305 20.87 0.81 1.45
C ASP A 305 20.93 -0.17 0.28
N GLN A 306 20.43 -1.40 0.47
CA GLN A 306 20.33 -2.39 -0.60
C GLN A 306 19.34 -1.91 -1.69
N LEU A 307 18.18 -1.40 -1.31
CA LEU A 307 17.20 -0.85 -2.25
C LEU A 307 17.73 0.38 -2.98
N THR A 308 18.47 1.25 -2.29
CA THR A 308 19.16 2.41 -2.89
C THR A 308 20.13 1.99 -3.98
N ARG A 309 20.97 0.98 -3.72
CA ARG A 309 21.93 0.47 -4.72
C ARG A 309 21.24 -0.09 -5.95
N ILE A 310 20.11 -0.79 -5.78
CA ILE A 310 19.28 -1.24 -6.91
C ILE A 310 18.77 -0.02 -7.70
N GLY A 311 18.18 0.97 -7.04
CA GLY A 311 17.64 2.16 -7.69
C GLY A 311 18.68 2.93 -8.50
N LEU A 312 19.90 3.09 -7.97
CA LEU A 312 21.01 3.74 -8.66
C LEU A 312 21.50 2.94 -9.87
N ALA A 313 21.59 1.61 -9.77
CA ALA A 313 21.94 0.76 -10.90
C ALA A 313 20.93 0.86 -12.06
N LEU A 314 19.64 0.98 -11.73
CA LEU A 314 18.58 1.15 -12.73
C LEU A 314 18.55 2.55 -13.33
N ALA A 315 18.94 3.57 -12.58
CA ALA A 315 19.02 4.94 -13.07
C ALA A 315 20.04 5.09 -14.21
N THR A 316 21.12 4.31 -14.19
CA THR A 316 22.17 4.34 -15.23
C THR A 316 21.95 3.35 -16.37
N THR A 317 20.91 2.51 -16.30
CA THR A 317 20.63 1.51 -17.33
C THR A 317 19.88 2.16 -18.50
N PRO A 318 20.32 1.99 -19.77
CA PRO A 318 19.67 2.61 -20.94
C PRO A 318 18.19 2.20 -21.12
#